data_AF-A0A0Q4CUW5-F1
#
_entry.id   AF-A0A0Q4CUW5-F1
#
_cell.length_a   1.000
_cell.length_b   1.000
_cell.length_c   1.000
_cell.angle_alpha   90.00
_cell.angle_beta   90.00
_cell.angle_gamma   90.00
#
_symmetry.space_group_name_H-M   'P 1'
#
loop_
_entity.id
_entity.type
_entity.pdbx_description
1 polymer ?
#
loop_
_entity_poly.entity_id
_entity_poly.type
_entity_poly.pdbx_seq_one_letter_code
_entity_poly.pdbx_strand_id
1 'polypeptide(L)'
;MRPAKTVRAIPALTVVATKTVDMARQHLRTGNPGAYARLLAGHHRASSARQQEAIEAVIAADACQRLFARNAVNGCLVAREG
;
A
#
# COMPACT_ATOMS: atom_id res chain seq x y z
N MET A 1 -6.02 29.81 5.49
CA MET A 1 -5.81 28.34 5.58
C MET A 1 -6.19 27.71 4.25
N ARG A 2 -5.27 26.98 3.60
CA ARG A 2 -5.61 26.22 2.37
C ARG A 2 -6.23 24.88 2.80
N PRO A 3 -7.38 24.46 2.25
CA PRO A 3 -7.99 23.19 2.63
C PRO A 3 -7.09 22.02 2.21
N ALA A 4 -6.98 21.04 3.10
CA ALA A 4 -6.26 19.80 2.85
C ALA A 4 -6.84 19.13 1.59
N LYS A 5 -5.96 18.79 0.65
CA LYS A 5 -6.30 18.08 -0.58
C LYS A 5 -6.92 16.74 -0.18
N THR A 6 -8.24 16.63 -0.33
CA THR A 6 -8.98 15.37 -0.12
C THR A 6 -8.34 14.33 -1.03
N VAL A 7 -7.64 13.36 -0.45
CA VAL A 7 -7.09 12.22 -1.18
C VAL A 7 -8.27 11.46 -1.74
N ARG A 8 -8.52 11.66 -3.03
CA ARG A 8 -9.59 11.02 -3.78
C ARG A 8 -9.41 9.51 -3.64
N ALA A 9 -10.44 8.79 -3.20
CA ALA A 9 -10.43 7.34 -3.20
C ALA A 9 -10.11 6.86 -4.63
N ILE A 10 -8.96 6.20 -4.79
CA ILE A 10 -8.46 5.76 -6.10
C ILE A 10 -9.42 4.66 -6.59
N PRO A 11 -10.23 4.89 -7.65
CA PRO A 11 -11.19 3.90 -8.08
C PRO A 11 -10.46 2.78 -8.82
N ALA A 12 -10.63 1.58 -8.24
CA ALA A 12 -10.44 0.24 -8.78
C ALA A 12 -9.06 -0.05 -9.38
N LEU A 13 -8.15 -0.49 -8.51
CA LEU A 13 -7.15 -1.47 -8.87
C LEU A 13 -7.84 -2.59 -9.70
N THR A 14 -7.43 -2.81 -10.95
CA THR A 14 -8.05 -3.84 -11.80
C THR A 14 -7.99 -5.21 -11.12
N VAL A 15 -8.89 -6.15 -11.43
CA VAL A 15 -8.93 -7.49 -10.79
C VAL A 15 -7.56 -8.20 -10.80
N VAL A 16 -6.80 -8.04 -11.90
CA VAL A 16 -5.43 -8.58 -12.03
C VAL A 16 -4.48 -7.93 -11.03
N ALA A 17 -4.53 -6.61 -10.90
CA ALA A 17 -3.71 -5.87 -9.96
C ALA A 17 -4.09 -6.16 -8.49
N THR A 18 -5.36 -6.44 -8.19
CA THR A 18 -5.81 -6.89 -6.86
C THR A 18 -5.18 -8.22 -6.46
N LYS A 19 -5.20 -9.23 -7.35
CA LYS A 19 -4.56 -10.53 -7.07
C LYS A 19 -3.06 -10.39 -6.83
N THR A 20 -2.39 -9.57 -7.64
CA THR A 20 -0.95 -9.28 -7.45
C THR A 20 -0.69 -8.63 -6.10
N VAL A 21 -1.49 -7.65 -5.69
CA VAL A 21 -1.37 -6.99 -4.38
C VAL A 21 -1.61 -7.96 -3.24
N ASP A 22 -2.61 -8.83 -3.34
CA ASP A 22 -2.89 -9.83 -2.30
C ASP A 22 -1.73 -10.83 -2.14
N MET A 23 -1.16 -11.29 -3.25
CA MET A 23 0.02 -12.15 -3.26
C MET A 23 1.25 -11.43 -2.70
N ALA A 24 1.44 -10.15 -3.04
CA ALA A 24 2.50 -9.33 -2.47
C ALA A 24 2.34 -9.24 -0.94
N ARG A 25 1.14 -8.92 -0.45
CA ARG A 25 0.85 -8.85 0.98
C ARG A 25 1.03 -10.19 1.69
N GLN A 26 0.77 -11.31 1.01
CA GLN A 26 1.10 -12.62 1.54
C GLN A 26 2.61 -12.77 1.78
N HIS A 27 3.46 -12.35 0.84
CA HIS A 27 4.91 -12.36 1.02
C HIS A 27 5.36 -11.52 2.22
N LEU A 28 4.72 -10.38 2.48
CA LEU A 28 4.99 -9.60 3.70
C LEU A 28 4.64 -10.38 4.98
N ARG A 29 3.48 -11.06 5.00
CA ARG A 29 3.04 -11.86 6.16
C ARG A 29 3.94 -13.06 6.42
N THR A 30 4.51 -13.65 5.37
CA THR A 30 5.43 -14.80 5.48
C THR A 30 6.88 -14.38 5.69
N GLY A 31 7.16 -13.10 5.98
CA GLY A 31 8.52 -12.63 6.26
C GLY A 31 9.44 -12.53 5.03
N ASN A 32 8.89 -12.44 3.82
CA ASN A 32 9.65 -12.30 2.58
C ASN A 32 9.41 -10.92 1.91
N PRO A 33 9.97 -9.82 2.47
CA PRO A 33 9.78 -8.48 1.91
C PRO A 33 10.44 -8.29 0.54
N GLY A 34 11.47 -9.08 0.20
CA GLY A 34 12.12 -9.04 -1.11
C GLY A 34 11.21 -9.51 -2.23
N ALA A 35 10.44 -10.58 -2.01
CA ALA A 35 9.45 -11.06 -2.97
C ALA A 35 8.30 -10.05 -3.16
N TYR A 36 7.83 -9.44 -2.07
CA TYR A 36 6.86 -8.33 -2.13
C TYR A 36 7.36 -7.20 -3.05
N ALA A 37 8.57 -6.69 -2.80
CA ALA A 37 9.13 -5.57 -3.55
C ALA A 37 9.32 -5.90 -5.03
N ARG A 38 9.86 -7.10 -5.33
CA ARG A 38 10.08 -7.55 -6.71
C ARG A 38 8.76 -7.70 -7.47
N LEU A 39 7.74 -8.27 -6.84
CA LEU A 39 6.44 -8.51 -7.45
C LEU A 39 5.73 -7.20 -7.80
N LEU A 40 5.64 -6.26 -6.86
CA LEU A 40 4.99 -4.97 -7.11
C LEU A 40 5.79 -4.09 -8.07
N ALA A 41 7.13 -4.11 -8.00
CA ALA A 41 7.96 -3.36 -8.95
C ALA A 41 7.80 -3.88 -10.38
N GLY A 42 7.73 -5.21 -10.57
CA GLY A 42 7.45 -5.81 -11.87
C GLY A 42 6.08 -5.40 -12.40
N HIS A 43 5.06 -5.42 -11.54
CA HIS A 43 3.70 -5.06 -11.93
C HIS A 43 3.56 -3.56 -12.23
N HIS A 44 4.21 -2.69 -11.46
CA HIS A 44 4.24 -1.25 -11.67
C HIS A 44 4.84 -0.89 -13.04
N ARG A 45 5.97 -1.49 -13.41
CA ARG A 45 6.61 -1.26 -14.72
C ARG A 45 5.75 -1.68 -15.91
N ALA A 46 4.92 -2.71 -15.74
CA ALA A 46 4.03 -3.23 -16.78
C ALA A 46 2.65 -2.53 -16.83
N SER A 47 2.42 -1.55 -15.95
CA SER A 47 1.11 -0.91 -15.75
C SER A 47 1.01 0.45 -16.43
N SER A 48 -0.22 0.88 -16.73
CA SER A 48 -0.49 2.27 -17.15
C SER A 48 -0.24 3.27 -16.01
N ALA A 49 -0.06 4.56 -16.33
CA ALA A 49 0.18 5.61 -15.32
C ALA A 49 -0.86 5.62 -14.18
N ARG A 50 -2.15 5.48 -14.50
CA ARG A 50 -3.23 5.41 -13.49
C ARG A 50 -3.10 4.18 -12.59
N GLN A 51 -2.67 3.04 -13.13
CA GLN A 51 -2.46 1.82 -12.35
C GLN A 51 -1.18 1.92 -11.51
N GLN A 52 -0.14 2.57 -12.01
CA GLN A 52 1.08 2.86 -11.26
C GLN A 52 0.78 3.70 -10.01
N GLU A 53 0.02 4.79 -10.15
CA GLU A 53 -0.44 5.59 -9.01
C GLU A 53 -1.21 4.76 -7.97
N ALA A 54 -2.07 3.84 -8.44
CA ALA A 54 -2.81 2.94 -7.55
C ALA A 54 -1.90 1.96 -6.81
N ILE A 55 -0.88 1.42 -7.48
CA ILE A 55 0.12 0.52 -6.88
C ILE A 55 0.99 1.28 -5.86
N GLU A 56 1.41 2.50 -6.18
CA GLU A 56 2.16 3.36 -5.27
C GLU A 56 1.36 3.69 -4.01
N ALA A 57 0.07 3.98 -4.15
CA ALA A 57 -0.81 4.20 -3.01
C ALA A 57 -0.96 2.95 -2.13
N VAL A 58 -1.00 1.75 -2.72
CA VAL A 58 -0.98 0.48 -1.97
C VAL A 58 0.33 0.34 -1.20
N ILE A 59 1.47 0.60 -1.85
CA ILE A 59 2.79 0.52 -1.19
C ILE A 59 2.86 1.48 0.00
N ALA A 60 2.40 2.72 -0.18
CA ALA A 60 2.36 3.71 0.89
C ALA A 60 1.46 3.29 2.05
N ALA A 61 0.28 2.73 1.75
CA ALA A 61 -0.65 2.23 2.77
C ALA A 61 -0.05 1.05 3.56
N ASP A 62 0.54 0.08 2.86
CA ASP A 62 1.16 -1.10 3.47
C ASP A 62 2.37 -0.70 4.34
N ALA A 63 3.19 0.25 3.89
CA ALA A 63 4.29 0.81 4.67
C ALA A 63 3.78 1.52 5.94
N CYS A 64 2.74 2.35 5.80
CA CYS A 64 2.13 3.06 6.92
C CYS A 64 1.58 2.08 7.97
N GLN A 65 0.88 1.03 7.57
CA GLN A 65 0.36 0.00 8.48
C GLN A 65 1.44 -0.79 9.23
N ARG A 66 2.65 -0.90 8.65
CA ARG A 66 3.77 -1.60 9.29
C ARG A 66 4.56 -0.67 10.22
N LEU A 67 4.76 0.58 9.81
CA LEU A 67 5.46 1.59 10.58
C LEU A 67 4.64 2.14 11.74
N PHE A 68 3.31 2.18 11.58
CA PHE A 68 2.42 2.78 12.57
C PHE A 68 1.35 1.79 13.02
N ALA A 69 1.15 1.72 14.34
CA ALA A 69 0.00 1.09 14.96
C ALA A 69 -1.09 2.14 15.21
N ARG A 70 -2.36 1.74 15.12
CA ARG A 70 -3.48 2.62 15.47
C ARG A 70 -3.68 2.58 16.99
N ASN A 71 -3.63 3.73 17.65
CA ASN A 71 -3.92 3.85 19.07
C ASN A 71 -5.42 3.61 19.32
N ALA A 72 -5.74 2.71 20.25
CA ALA A 72 -7.12 2.31 20.53
C ALA A 72 -7.98 3.43 21.14
N VAL A 73 -7.39 4.42 21.79
CA VAL A 73 -8.11 5.45 22.58
C VAL A 73 -8.55 6.63 21.72
N ASN A 74 -7.67 7.11 20.84
CA ASN A 74 -7.90 8.35 20.07
C ASN A 74 -7.84 8.13 18.55
N GLY A 75 -7.55 6.91 18.11
CA GLY A 75 -7.45 6.56 16.69
C GLY A 75 -6.24 7.18 15.97
N CYS A 76 -5.31 7.83 16.68
CA CYS A 76 -4.10 8.36 16.07
C CYS A 76 -3.15 7.23 15.64
N LEU A 77 -2.33 7.52 14.62
CA LEU A 77 -1.26 6.62 14.19
C LEU A 77 -0.02 6.91 15.05
N VAL A 78 0.45 5.90 15.78
CA VAL A 78 1.67 5.95 16.59
C VAL A 78 2.71 5.03 16.00
N ALA A 79 4.00 5.39 16.10
CA ALA A 79 5.08 4.53 15.64
C ALA A 79 4.96 3.16 16.33
N ARG A 80 5.04 2.10 15.54
CA ARG A 80 4.98 0.74 16.06
C ARG A 80 6.30 0.44 16.75
N GLU A 81 6.25 0.06 18.03
CA GLU A 81 7.44 -0.44 18.72
C GLU A 81 7.87 -1.75 18.05
N GLY A 82 9.16 -1.82 17.70
CA GLY A 82 9.76 -2.87 16.86
C GLY A 82 10.09 -4.14 17.62
#